data_AF-A0A0A1GNY7-F1
#
_entry.id   AF-A0A0A1GNY7-F1
#
_cell.length_a   1.000
_cell.length_b   1.000
_cell.length_c   1.000
_cell.angle_alpha   90.00
_cell.angle_beta   90.00
_cell.angle_gamma   90.00
#
_symmetry.space_group_name_H-M   'P 1'
#
loop_
_entity.id
_entity.type
_entity.pdbx_description
1 polymer ?
#
loop_
_entity_poly.entity_id
_entity_poly.type
_entity_poly.pdbx_seq_one_letter_code
_entity_poly.pdbx_strand_id
1 'polypeptide(L)'
;MKNTIIRAAGVLLAASMIFGGAAATASAAEATSPSTGTTSSTQAAESINREWVLNPANNTELAALGTIQGGSQTFDGLTIDATANGAKFAPRANDTQINAGTIISIPVPAHTNTATITLALSGGTTTITADAGEVSSDNTVIALPAAESARTVNVTFTAQTYLNGIALAEQQPEPEFPGTPTVAAKDTNWDFTETGIDRPAVQGLPTTTKASPSTLGRKAPSSTRVLPRQAAAAILR
;
A
#
# COMPACT_ATOMS: atom_id res chain seq x y z
N MET A 1 -41.85 42.05 24.15
CA MET A 1 -41.55 42.64 22.83
C MET A 1 -40.63 41.67 22.12
N LYS A 2 -41.06 41.16 20.95
CA LYS A 2 -40.51 39.99 20.26
C LYS A 2 -40.06 40.46 18.88
N ASN A 3 -38.78 40.32 18.57
CA ASN A 3 -38.29 40.54 17.20
C ASN A 3 -37.47 39.35 16.72
N THR A 4 -38.22 38.46 16.06
CA THR A 4 -37.81 37.40 15.15
C THR A 4 -37.19 37.98 13.88
N ILE A 5 -36.10 37.41 13.37
CA ILE A 5 -35.70 37.55 11.97
C ILE A 5 -35.42 36.15 11.42
N ILE A 6 -36.31 35.69 10.55
CA ILE A 6 -36.21 34.49 9.71
C ILE A 6 -35.74 34.97 8.33
N ARG A 7 -34.73 34.32 7.74
CA ARG A 7 -34.42 34.45 6.31
C ARG A 7 -34.49 33.08 5.68
N ALA A 8 -35.43 32.94 4.74
CA ALA A 8 -35.64 31.80 3.87
C ALA A 8 -35.37 32.22 2.41
N ALA A 9 -35.05 31.22 1.57
CA ALA A 9 -35.02 31.15 0.09
C ALA A 9 -33.66 30.62 -0.38
N GLY A 10 -33.53 29.64 -1.26
CA GLY A 10 -34.51 28.89 -2.03
C GLY A 10 -33.76 27.91 -2.95
N VAL A 11 -34.33 26.72 -3.10
CA VAL A 11 -33.89 25.60 -3.95
C VAL A 11 -34.07 25.94 -5.44
N LEU A 12 -33.16 25.46 -6.31
CA LEU A 12 -33.55 25.07 -7.67
C LEU A 12 -32.67 23.94 -8.23
N LEU A 13 -33.22 22.72 -8.22
CA LEU A 13 -32.79 21.59 -9.03
C LEU A 13 -33.42 21.74 -10.43
N ALA A 14 -32.66 21.52 -11.50
CA ALA A 14 -33.22 21.30 -12.83
C ALA A 14 -32.52 20.12 -13.51
N ALA A 15 -33.23 19.01 -13.64
CA ALA A 15 -32.92 17.92 -14.55
C ALA A 15 -33.87 18.04 -15.74
N SER A 16 -33.32 18.13 -16.96
CA SER A 16 -34.09 18.13 -18.21
C SER A 16 -33.60 16.98 -19.07
N MET A 17 -34.38 15.90 -19.13
CA MET A 17 -34.31 14.88 -20.18
C MET A 17 -35.02 15.40 -21.42
N ILE A 18 -34.40 15.32 -22.59
CA ILE A 18 -35.07 15.47 -23.88
C ILE A 18 -34.92 14.16 -24.65
N PHE A 19 -36.07 13.53 -24.89
CA PHE A 19 -36.28 12.41 -25.80
C PHE A 19 -36.95 12.96 -27.06
N GLY A 20 -36.50 12.54 -28.25
CA GLY A 20 -37.14 12.92 -29.51
C GLY A 20 -36.31 12.56 -30.72
N GLY A 21 -36.63 11.43 -31.36
CA GLY A 21 -36.00 10.98 -32.59
C GLY A 21 -36.65 11.56 -33.86
N ALA A 22 -35.90 11.55 -34.95
CA ALA A 22 -36.40 11.50 -36.32
C ALA A 22 -35.29 10.96 -37.25
N ALA A 23 -35.64 9.97 -38.09
CA ALA A 23 -34.79 9.41 -39.13
C ALA A 23 -34.96 10.18 -40.45
N ALA A 24 -33.85 10.47 -41.15
CA ALA A 24 -33.84 10.77 -42.58
C ALA A 24 -32.46 10.39 -43.17
N THR A 25 -32.48 9.93 -44.42
CA THR A 25 -31.49 9.12 -45.12
C THR A 25 -30.41 9.92 -45.89
N ALA A 26 -29.16 9.46 -45.73
CA ALA A 26 -27.99 9.39 -46.65
C ALA A 26 -27.52 10.60 -47.52
N SER A 27 -26.25 10.99 -47.31
CA SER A 27 -25.24 11.15 -48.38
C SER A 27 -23.83 11.06 -47.80
N ALA A 28 -22.96 10.31 -48.48
CA ALA A 28 -21.60 10.00 -48.06
C ALA A 28 -20.64 11.20 -48.14
N ALA A 29 -19.76 11.32 -47.13
CA ALA A 29 -18.43 11.90 -47.24
C ALA A 29 -17.54 11.26 -46.17
N GLU A 30 -16.47 10.62 -46.63
CA GLU A 30 -15.43 10.00 -45.80
C GLU A 30 -14.64 11.08 -45.05
N ALA A 31 -14.45 10.92 -43.73
CA ALA A 31 -13.21 11.29 -43.02
C ALA A 31 -13.29 10.91 -41.53
N THR A 32 -12.38 10.02 -41.15
CA THR A 32 -11.76 9.92 -39.82
C THR A 32 -12.63 9.40 -38.67
N SER A 33 -12.42 8.13 -38.30
CA SER A 33 -12.80 7.57 -37.00
C SER A 33 -12.28 8.45 -35.86
N PRO A 34 -13.12 8.98 -34.96
CA PRO A 34 -12.67 9.25 -33.62
C PRO A 34 -12.62 7.90 -32.92
N SER A 35 -11.40 7.36 -32.77
CA SER A 35 -11.08 6.45 -31.68
C SER A 35 -11.46 7.17 -30.39
N THR A 36 -12.66 6.88 -29.86
CA THR A 36 -12.95 7.10 -28.44
C THR A 36 -12.09 6.14 -27.66
N GLY A 37 -10.81 6.48 -27.54
CA GLY A 37 -10.02 6.02 -26.42
C GLY A 37 -10.74 6.55 -25.20
N THR A 38 -11.49 5.68 -24.53
CA THR A 38 -11.84 5.87 -23.14
C THR A 38 -10.50 5.87 -22.40
N THR A 39 -9.87 7.04 -22.30
CA THR A 39 -9.04 7.34 -21.16
C THR A 39 -9.98 7.24 -19.98
N SER A 40 -10.06 6.06 -19.40
CA SER A 40 -10.41 5.89 -18.00
C SER A 40 -9.35 6.65 -17.22
N SER A 41 -9.50 7.98 -17.16
CA SER A 41 -8.92 8.73 -16.08
C SER A 41 -9.64 8.21 -14.85
N THR A 42 -9.02 7.23 -14.18
CA THR A 42 -9.26 7.00 -12.77
C THR A 42 -9.01 8.35 -12.11
N GLN A 43 -10.08 9.09 -11.89
CA GLN A 43 -10.04 10.28 -11.06
C GLN A 43 -9.57 9.75 -9.71
N ALA A 44 -8.31 10.04 -9.37
CA ALA A 44 -7.81 9.80 -8.03
C ALA A 44 -8.82 10.45 -7.08
N ALA A 45 -9.33 9.69 -6.13
CA ALA A 45 -10.15 10.25 -5.06
C ALA A 45 -9.38 11.45 -4.46
N GLU A 46 -10.09 12.53 -4.15
CA GLU A 46 -9.47 13.64 -3.42
C GLU A 46 -8.83 13.07 -2.16
N SER A 47 -7.52 13.20 -2.06
CA SER A 47 -6.75 12.63 -0.96
C SER A 47 -7.22 13.23 0.35
N ILE A 48 -7.46 12.40 1.36
CA ILE A 48 -7.77 12.86 2.73
C ILE A 48 -6.53 13.38 3.48
N ASN A 49 -5.38 13.47 2.80
CA ASN A 49 -4.12 13.85 3.42
C ASN A 49 -4.19 15.27 3.97
N ARG A 50 -3.81 15.43 5.23
CA ARG A 50 -3.78 16.73 5.90
C ARG A 50 -2.69 16.77 6.95
N GLU A 51 -2.05 17.92 7.08
CA GLU A 51 -1.01 18.15 8.07
C GLU A 51 -1.34 19.40 8.88
N TRP A 52 -1.34 19.24 10.19
CA TRP A 52 -1.47 20.33 11.15
C TRP A 52 -0.10 20.60 11.76
N VAL A 53 0.47 21.76 11.44
CA VAL A 53 1.73 22.21 12.01
C VAL A 53 1.48 22.77 13.41
N LEU A 54 1.91 22.03 14.43
CA LEU A 54 1.78 22.36 15.86
C LEU A 54 3.05 23.00 16.44
N ASN A 55 3.93 23.52 15.60
CA ASN A 55 5.08 24.35 15.99
C ASN A 55 4.80 25.83 15.65
N PRO A 56 4.62 26.71 16.66
CA PRO A 56 4.38 28.14 16.46
C PRO A 56 5.46 28.90 15.70
N ALA A 57 6.72 28.44 15.72
CA ALA A 57 7.77 29.02 14.88
C ALA A 57 7.46 28.90 13.38
N ASN A 58 6.62 27.93 13.02
CA ASN A 58 6.27 27.58 11.65
C ASN A 58 4.78 27.86 11.36
N ASN A 59 4.02 28.38 12.32
CA ASN A 59 2.59 28.64 12.19
C ASN A 59 2.13 29.84 13.06
N THR A 60 1.94 30.98 12.41
CA THR A 60 1.52 32.23 13.07
C THR A 60 0.08 32.17 13.61
N GLU A 61 -0.82 31.42 12.98
CA GLU A 61 -2.21 31.29 13.46
C GLU A 61 -2.27 30.49 14.75
N LEU A 62 -1.45 29.44 14.86
CA LEU A 62 -1.27 28.70 16.10
C LEU A 62 -0.65 29.56 17.20
N ALA A 63 0.35 30.39 16.85
CA ALA A 63 0.94 31.34 17.80
C ALA A 63 -0.10 32.34 18.33
N ALA A 64 -1.02 32.78 17.47
CA ALA A 64 -2.11 33.70 17.83
C ALA A 64 -3.23 33.03 18.64
N LEU A 65 -3.46 31.72 18.46
CA LEU A 65 -4.43 30.94 19.24
C LEU A 65 -4.15 31.00 20.75
N GLY A 66 -2.86 30.99 21.12
CA GLY A 66 -2.43 31.03 22.52
C GLY A 66 -2.75 29.77 23.30
N THR A 67 -2.66 29.85 24.63
CA THR A 67 -2.92 28.71 25.53
C THR A 67 -4.42 28.49 25.73
N ILE A 68 -4.85 27.24 25.57
CA ILE A 68 -6.21 26.77 25.88
C ILE A 68 -6.14 25.95 27.16
N GLN A 69 -6.87 26.39 28.19
CA GLN A 69 -6.97 25.72 29.49
C GLN A 69 -8.33 26.03 30.12
N GLY A 70 -9.03 25.00 30.62
CA GLY A 70 -10.37 25.14 31.21
C GLY A 70 -11.48 25.41 30.19
N GLY A 71 -11.24 25.12 28.91
CA GLY A 71 -12.16 25.42 27.82
C GLY A 71 -11.83 24.63 26.55
N SER A 72 -12.62 24.87 25.51
CA SER A 72 -12.43 24.28 24.18
C SER A 72 -12.37 25.36 23.10
N GLN A 73 -11.59 25.12 22.05
CA GLN A 73 -11.41 26.00 20.89
C GLN A 73 -11.18 25.18 19.62
N THR A 74 -11.25 25.84 18.46
CA THR A 74 -10.96 25.21 17.16
C THR A 74 -9.70 25.78 16.53
N PHE A 75 -8.93 24.93 15.86
CA PHE A 75 -7.73 25.32 15.11
C PHE A 75 -7.65 24.53 13.81
N ASP A 76 -7.75 25.20 12.66
CA ASP A 76 -7.71 24.59 11.33
C ASP A 76 -8.57 23.30 11.20
N GLY A 77 -9.80 23.35 11.73
CA GLY A 77 -10.73 22.22 11.73
C GLY A 77 -10.53 21.19 12.84
N LEU A 78 -9.41 21.22 13.57
CA LEU A 78 -9.28 20.48 14.83
C LEU A 78 -10.15 21.11 15.90
N THR A 79 -10.76 20.29 16.74
CA THR A 79 -11.32 20.75 18.02
C THR A 79 -10.35 20.38 19.13
N ILE A 80 -9.98 21.34 19.96
CA ILE A 80 -9.06 21.19 21.08
C ILE A 80 -9.86 21.41 22.35
N ASP A 81 -10.12 20.33 23.08
CA ASP A 81 -10.81 20.36 24.36
C ASP A 81 -9.79 20.22 25.51
N ALA A 82 -9.66 21.28 26.30
CA ALA A 82 -8.87 21.30 27.53
C ALA A 82 -9.73 21.66 28.75
N THR A 83 -11.00 21.21 28.77
CA THR A 83 -11.95 21.46 29.87
C THR A 83 -11.68 20.62 31.11
N ALA A 84 -11.07 19.43 30.95
CA ALA A 84 -10.73 18.57 32.07
C ALA A 84 -9.72 19.23 33.01
N ASN A 85 -9.79 18.89 34.30
CA ASN A 85 -8.90 19.49 35.30
C ASN A 85 -7.42 19.17 35.00
N GLY A 86 -6.59 20.20 34.91
CA GLY A 86 -5.16 20.07 34.58
C GLY A 86 -4.85 19.91 33.09
N ALA A 87 -5.88 19.72 32.24
CA ALA A 87 -5.73 19.71 30.79
C ALA A 87 -5.26 21.06 30.28
N LYS A 88 -4.43 21.04 29.24
CA LYS A 88 -3.82 22.24 28.68
C LYS A 88 -3.30 21.96 27.28
N PHE A 89 -3.58 22.86 26.36
CA PHE A 89 -2.94 22.95 25.05
C PHE A 89 -2.22 24.30 24.98
N ALA A 90 -0.89 24.28 24.98
CA ALA A 90 -0.07 25.48 25.11
C ALA A 90 1.01 25.52 24.02
N PRO A 91 0.75 26.25 22.91
CA PRO A 91 1.77 26.54 21.92
C PRO A 91 2.95 27.28 22.57
N ARG A 92 4.17 26.81 22.32
CA ARG A 92 5.45 27.33 22.81
C ARG A 92 6.36 27.69 21.64
N ALA A 93 7.53 28.26 21.90
CA ALA A 93 8.40 28.77 20.83
C ALA A 93 8.73 27.75 19.71
N ASN A 94 8.88 26.47 20.02
CA ASN A 94 9.32 25.44 19.06
C ASN A 94 8.43 24.20 19.00
N ASP A 95 7.39 24.13 19.82
CA ASP A 95 6.50 22.97 19.95
C ASP A 95 5.18 23.39 20.60
N THR A 96 4.24 22.48 20.72
CA THR A 96 3.03 22.65 21.54
C THR A 96 3.05 21.67 22.69
N GLN A 97 2.98 22.19 23.92
CA GLN A 97 2.78 21.37 25.11
C GLN A 97 1.32 20.97 25.24
N ILE A 98 1.08 19.69 25.43
CA ILE A 98 -0.23 19.12 25.71
C ILE A 98 -0.16 18.41 27.06
N ASN A 99 -1.08 18.69 27.97
CA ASN A 99 -1.16 18.02 29.26
C ASN A 99 -2.18 16.87 29.24
N ALA A 100 -2.07 15.98 30.23
CA ALA A 100 -3.04 14.92 30.46
C ALA A 100 -4.47 15.50 30.59
N GLY A 101 -5.43 14.82 29.98
CA GLY A 101 -6.84 15.22 29.95
C GLY A 101 -7.23 16.11 28.77
N THR A 102 -6.27 16.60 27.97
CA THR A 102 -6.58 17.30 26.71
C THR A 102 -7.03 16.29 25.65
N ILE A 103 -8.07 16.64 24.91
CA ILE A 103 -8.60 15.87 23.78
C ILE A 103 -8.43 16.70 22.51
N ILE A 104 -7.85 16.10 21.48
CA ILE A 104 -7.83 16.67 20.12
C ILE A 104 -8.76 15.84 19.24
N SER A 105 -9.81 16.46 18.74
CA SER A 105 -10.77 15.84 17.84
C SER A 105 -10.37 16.15 16.40
N ILE A 106 -9.99 15.12 15.66
CA ILE A 106 -9.45 15.20 14.30
C ILE A 106 -10.55 14.79 13.31
N PRO A 107 -10.96 15.67 12.38
CA PRO A 107 -11.92 15.31 11.34
C PRO A 107 -11.25 14.40 10.31
N VAL A 108 -11.86 13.24 10.06
CA VAL A 108 -11.42 12.25 9.07
C VAL A 108 -12.54 12.08 8.05
N PRO A 109 -12.36 12.56 6.80
CA PRO A 109 -13.34 12.34 5.74
C PRO A 109 -13.56 10.85 5.42
N ALA A 110 -14.59 10.56 4.63
CA ALA A 110 -14.73 9.24 4.04
C ALA A 110 -13.51 8.91 3.16
N HIS A 111 -13.02 7.68 3.24
CA HIS A 111 -11.82 7.21 2.55
C HIS A 111 -11.94 5.72 2.26
N THR A 112 -11.39 5.30 1.13
CA THR A 112 -11.57 3.93 0.60
C THR A 112 -10.42 3.00 0.98
N ASN A 113 -9.23 3.54 1.25
CA ASN A 113 -8.09 2.76 1.75
C ASN A 113 -7.97 2.88 3.27
N THR A 114 -7.03 2.18 3.86
CA THR A 114 -6.61 2.44 5.25
C THR A 114 -5.96 3.82 5.35
N ALA A 115 -6.11 4.47 6.50
CA ALA A 115 -5.46 5.74 6.78
C ALA A 115 -4.69 5.69 8.10
N THR A 116 -3.82 6.66 8.31
CA THR A 116 -3.05 6.78 9.55
C THR A 116 -3.11 8.21 10.05
N ILE A 117 -3.27 8.37 11.36
CA ILE A 117 -2.95 9.61 12.06
C ILE A 117 -1.60 9.43 12.72
N THR A 118 -0.66 10.32 12.43
CA THR A 118 0.70 10.31 13.00
C THR A 118 0.90 11.56 13.85
N LEU A 119 1.37 11.38 15.08
CA LEU A 119 1.75 12.43 16.01
C LEU A 119 3.26 12.67 15.92
N ALA A 120 3.66 13.83 15.42
CA ALA A 120 5.06 14.22 15.35
C ALA A 120 5.49 14.82 16.70
N LEU A 121 6.21 14.05 17.52
CA LEU A 121 6.73 14.53 18.80
C LEU A 121 7.89 15.52 18.60
N SER A 122 8.01 16.54 19.47
CA SER A 122 9.22 17.36 19.54
C SER A 122 10.34 16.69 20.35
N GLY A 123 10.00 15.66 21.12
CA GLY A 123 10.92 14.80 21.87
C GLY A 123 10.19 13.95 22.91
N GLY A 124 10.91 13.00 23.51
CA GLY A 124 10.37 12.13 24.58
C GLY A 124 9.37 11.09 24.09
N THR A 125 8.48 10.65 24.99
CA THR A 125 7.41 9.68 24.73
C THR A 125 6.05 10.31 24.99
N THR A 126 5.00 9.71 24.43
CA THR A 126 3.60 10.11 24.65
C THR A 126 2.79 8.90 25.14
N THR A 127 1.62 9.16 25.70
CA THR A 127 0.63 8.11 25.97
C THR A 127 -0.76 8.65 25.67
N ILE A 128 -1.46 7.98 24.77
CA ILE A 128 -2.76 8.40 24.26
C ILE A 128 -3.76 7.25 24.27
N THR A 129 -5.04 7.61 24.23
CA THR A 129 -6.12 6.72 23.80
C THR A 129 -6.85 7.37 22.63
N ALA A 130 -7.27 6.57 21.66
CA ALA A 130 -8.14 6.99 20.57
C ALA A 130 -9.49 6.28 20.69
N ASP A 131 -10.58 6.97 20.37
CA ASP A 131 -11.93 6.37 20.35
C ASP A 131 -12.24 5.59 19.06
N ALA A 132 -11.38 5.73 18.05
CA ALA A 132 -11.43 4.98 16.80
C ALA A 132 -10.02 4.69 16.28
N GLY A 133 -9.88 3.52 15.66
CA GLY A 133 -8.60 3.02 15.16
C GLY A 133 -7.77 2.30 16.22
N GLU A 134 -6.69 1.68 15.75
CA GLU A 134 -5.76 0.95 16.59
C GLU A 134 -4.54 1.83 16.90
N VAL A 135 -4.26 2.01 18.18
CA VAL A 135 -3.10 2.78 18.64
C VAL A 135 -1.86 1.88 18.63
N SER A 136 -0.81 2.34 17.96
CA SER A 136 0.52 1.71 17.94
C SER A 136 1.14 1.59 19.33
N SER A 137 2.07 0.63 19.50
CA SER A 137 2.71 0.35 20.79
C SER A 137 3.60 1.50 21.31
N ASP A 138 4.05 2.40 20.44
CA ASP A 138 4.80 3.61 20.78
C ASP A 138 3.91 4.86 20.92
N ASN A 139 2.58 4.70 20.80
CA ASN A 139 1.57 5.74 21.01
C ASN A 139 1.66 6.95 20.05
N THR A 140 2.37 6.84 18.93
CA THR A 140 2.51 7.96 17.97
C THR A 140 1.64 7.79 16.72
N VAL A 141 1.24 6.57 16.39
CA VAL A 141 0.42 6.26 15.21
C VAL A 141 -0.92 5.67 15.62
N ILE A 142 -1.98 6.11 14.95
CA ILE A 142 -3.33 5.55 15.02
C ILE A 142 -3.69 5.03 13.63
N ALA A 143 -3.86 3.72 13.48
CA ALA A 143 -4.26 3.08 12.24
C ALA A 143 -5.79 3.09 12.11
N LEU A 144 -6.30 3.63 11.01
CA LEU A 144 -7.71 3.76 10.72
C LEU A 144 -8.10 2.81 9.57
N PRO A 145 -9.15 1.98 9.75
CA PRO A 145 -9.70 1.22 8.64
C PRO A 145 -10.43 2.16 7.67
N ALA A 146 -10.59 1.74 6.42
CA ALA A 146 -11.43 2.44 5.44
C ALA A 146 -12.83 2.74 6.00
N ALA A 147 -13.41 3.87 5.59
CA ALA A 147 -14.73 4.28 6.02
C ALA A 147 -15.48 5.05 4.94
N GLU A 148 -16.70 4.59 4.65
CA GLU A 148 -17.63 5.19 3.68
C GLU A 148 -18.31 6.48 4.18
N SER A 149 -17.99 6.93 5.39
CA SER A 149 -18.57 8.13 5.99
C SER A 149 -17.54 8.90 6.79
N ALA A 150 -17.62 10.22 6.71
CA ALA A 150 -16.78 11.10 7.51
C ALA A 150 -17.06 10.88 9.00
N ARG A 151 -15.99 10.92 9.80
CA ARG A 151 -16.04 10.76 11.25
C ARG A 151 -15.04 11.68 11.93
N THR A 152 -15.15 11.77 13.24
CA THR A 152 -14.18 12.46 14.09
C THR A 152 -13.46 11.42 14.93
N VAL A 153 -12.13 11.51 15.01
CA VAL A 153 -11.30 10.68 15.90
C VAL A 153 -10.87 11.55 17.07
N ASN A 154 -11.26 11.17 18.28
CA ASN A 154 -10.87 11.86 19.50
C ASN A 154 -9.61 11.22 20.07
N VAL A 155 -8.52 11.97 20.07
CA VAL A 155 -7.24 11.58 20.66
C VAL A 155 -7.12 12.21 22.03
N THR A 156 -7.23 11.38 23.07
CA THR A 156 -7.08 11.81 24.47
C THR A 156 -5.65 11.59 24.94
N PHE A 157 -5.00 12.66 25.40
CA PHE A 157 -3.67 12.59 25.97
C PHE A 157 -3.77 12.19 27.45
N THR A 158 -3.11 11.11 27.83
CA THR A 158 -3.15 10.60 29.22
C THR A 158 -1.92 11.00 30.04
N ALA A 159 -0.90 11.52 29.36
CA ALA A 159 0.31 12.07 29.95
C ALA A 159 0.70 13.38 29.23
N GLN A 160 1.59 14.16 29.86
CA GLN A 160 2.13 15.35 29.23
C GLN A 160 2.97 14.97 27.99
N THR A 161 2.76 15.69 26.89
CA THR A 161 3.37 15.46 25.58
C THR A 161 3.76 16.78 24.94
N TYR A 162 4.74 16.76 24.03
CA TYR A 162 5.12 17.91 23.21
C TYR A 162 5.06 17.52 21.73
N LEU A 163 4.25 18.24 20.95
CA LEU A 163 4.03 17.97 19.53
C LEU A 163 4.57 19.09 18.64
N ASN A 164 5.12 18.70 17.50
CA ASN A 164 5.43 19.57 16.37
C ASN A 164 4.34 19.51 15.30
N GLY A 165 3.55 18.43 15.25
CA GLY A 165 2.48 18.31 14.27
C GLY A 165 1.64 17.06 14.41
N ILE A 166 0.57 17.03 13.62
CA ILE A 166 -0.32 15.90 13.42
C ILE A 166 -0.49 15.73 11.90
N ALA A 167 -0.36 14.51 11.39
CA ALA A 167 -0.59 14.21 9.98
C ALA A 167 -1.66 13.13 9.84
N LEU A 168 -2.68 13.39 9.03
CA LEU A 168 -3.60 12.40 8.49
C LEU A 168 -3.12 12.02 7.10
N ALA A 169 -2.90 10.73 6.84
CA ALA A 169 -2.47 10.25 5.54
C ALA A 169 -3.21 8.96 5.16
N GLU A 170 -3.77 8.93 3.96
CA GLU A 170 -4.32 7.72 3.35
C GLU A 170 -3.20 6.86 2.74
N GLN A 171 -3.25 5.56 3.00
CA GLN A 171 -2.34 4.61 2.40
C GLN A 171 -2.57 4.58 0.90
N GLN A 172 -1.52 4.89 0.14
CA GLN A 172 -1.56 4.78 -1.31
C GLN A 172 -1.51 3.30 -1.70
N PRO A 173 -2.29 2.87 -2.72
CA PRO A 173 -2.19 1.52 -3.24
C PRO A 173 -0.76 1.25 -3.72
N GLU A 174 -0.27 0.04 -3.45
CA GLU A 174 1.06 -0.37 -3.90
C GLU A 174 1.09 -0.34 -5.43
N PRO A 175 2.17 0.20 -6.06
CA PRO A 175 2.27 0.21 -7.51
C PRO A 175 2.17 -1.21 -8.05
N GLU A 176 1.38 -1.39 -9.12
CA GLU A 176 1.28 -2.67 -9.79
C GLU A 176 2.68 -3.15 -10.21
N PHE A 177 3.04 -4.36 -9.78
CA PHE A 177 4.30 -4.98 -10.19
C PHE A 177 4.31 -5.09 -11.72
N PRO A 178 5.43 -4.76 -12.41
CA PRO A 178 5.49 -4.64 -13.87
C PRO A 178 5.40 -5.99 -14.60
N GLY A 179 4.23 -6.62 -14.55
CA GLY A 179 3.89 -7.85 -15.22
C GLY A 179 4.58 -9.11 -14.67
N THR A 180 3.97 -10.26 -14.95
CA THR A 180 4.66 -11.55 -14.87
C THR A 180 5.64 -11.61 -16.06
N PRO A 181 6.94 -11.90 -15.87
CA PRO A 181 7.84 -12.04 -16.99
C PRO A 181 7.35 -13.16 -17.92
N THR A 182 7.18 -12.86 -19.20
CA THR A 182 6.87 -13.88 -20.21
C THR A 182 8.13 -14.72 -20.45
N VAL A 183 8.26 -15.82 -19.72
CA VAL A 183 9.32 -16.79 -19.95
C VAL A 183 8.89 -17.70 -21.09
N ALA A 184 9.37 -17.44 -22.30
CA ALA A 184 9.31 -18.41 -23.38
C ALA A 184 10.49 -19.38 -23.21
N ALA A 185 10.22 -20.61 -22.78
CA ALA A 185 11.23 -21.67 -22.84
C ALA A 185 11.58 -21.92 -24.32
N LYS A 186 12.79 -21.56 -24.73
CA LYS A 186 13.37 -22.04 -25.98
C LYS A 186 14.07 -23.35 -25.67
N ASP A 187 13.41 -24.46 -25.96
CA ASP A 187 14.13 -25.73 -26.03
C ASP A 187 15.14 -25.65 -27.16
N THR A 188 16.42 -25.82 -26.80
CA THR A 188 17.50 -25.91 -27.77
C THR A 188 17.65 -27.38 -28.13
N ASN A 189 17.07 -27.79 -29.27
CA ASN A 189 17.33 -29.12 -29.81
C ASN A 189 18.79 -29.20 -30.26
N TRP A 190 19.59 -29.97 -29.51
CA TRP A 190 20.94 -30.36 -29.93
C TRP A 190 20.85 -31.64 -30.77
N ASP A 191 21.12 -31.50 -32.06
CA ASP A 191 21.28 -32.65 -32.96
C ASP A 191 22.73 -33.15 -32.88
N PHE A 192 22.91 -34.41 -32.48
CA PHE A 192 24.22 -35.08 -32.43
C PHE A 192 24.49 -35.94 -33.66
N THR A 193 23.62 -35.91 -34.68
CA THR A 193 23.70 -36.77 -35.86
C THR A 193 24.47 -36.13 -37.02
N GLU A 194 24.81 -34.84 -36.94
CA GLU A 194 25.62 -34.17 -37.96
C GLU A 194 27.09 -34.59 -37.84
N THR A 195 27.60 -35.27 -38.87
CA THR A 195 29.02 -35.63 -39.02
C THR A 195 29.84 -34.48 -39.62
N GLY A 196 29.57 -33.24 -39.19
CA GLY A 196 30.23 -32.01 -39.63
C GLY A 196 31.33 -31.55 -38.67
N ILE A 197 32.37 -30.89 -39.21
CA ILE A 197 33.65 -30.59 -38.54
C ILE A 197 33.54 -29.54 -37.40
N ASP A 198 32.37 -28.93 -37.18
CA ASP A 198 32.19 -27.83 -36.20
C ASP A 198 31.77 -28.28 -34.79
N ARG A 199 31.96 -29.56 -34.44
CA ARG A 199 31.76 -29.99 -33.06
C ARG A 199 32.87 -29.40 -32.17
N PRO A 200 32.55 -28.68 -31.07
CA PRO A 200 33.57 -28.24 -30.13
C PRO A 200 34.34 -29.46 -29.61
N ALA A 201 35.67 -29.43 -29.73
CA ALA A 201 36.52 -30.53 -29.30
C ALA A 201 36.35 -30.76 -27.79
N VAL A 202 35.83 -31.94 -27.42
CA VAL A 202 35.87 -32.41 -26.03
C VAL A 202 37.34 -32.60 -25.68
N GLN A 203 37.87 -31.73 -24.81
CA GLN A 203 39.23 -31.82 -24.28
C GLN A 203 39.48 -33.20 -23.66
N GLY A 204 40.49 -33.91 -24.17
CA GLY A 204 41.05 -35.10 -23.55
C GLY A 204 41.25 -36.27 -24.51
N LEU A 205 42.33 -36.21 -25.31
CA LEU A 205 42.84 -37.34 -26.08
C LEU A 205 43.37 -38.42 -25.11
N PRO A 206 42.79 -39.63 -25.01
CA PRO A 206 43.37 -40.68 -24.19
C PRO A 206 44.62 -41.22 -24.90
N THR A 207 45.81 -40.80 -24.45
CA THR A 207 47.07 -41.39 -24.87
C THR A 207 47.19 -42.78 -24.24
N THR A 208 46.75 -43.80 -24.98
CA THR A 208 47.01 -45.19 -24.61
C THR A 208 48.49 -45.49 -24.88
N THR A 209 49.29 -45.54 -23.82
CA THR A 209 50.66 -46.06 -23.89
C THR A 209 50.62 -47.53 -24.30
N LYS A 210 51.23 -47.82 -25.45
CA LYS A 210 51.40 -49.15 -26.04
C LYS A 210 52.08 -50.12 -25.05
N ALA A 211 51.33 -51.09 -24.52
CA ALA A 211 51.90 -52.22 -23.80
C ALA A 211 52.52 -53.23 -24.79
N SER A 212 53.73 -53.71 -24.47
CA SER A 212 54.49 -54.70 -25.24
C SER A 212 53.81 -56.08 -25.22
N PRO A 213 53.97 -56.92 -26.27
CA PRO A 213 53.09 -58.07 -26.50
C PRO A 213 53.44 -59.24 -25.58
N SER A 214 52.42 -59.89 -25.01
CA SER A 214 52.57 -61.21 -24.39
C SER A 214 51.77 -62.26 -25.15
N THR A 215 52.40 -63.40 -25.28
CA THR A 215 52.28 -64.38 -26.37
C THR A 215 51.10 -65.32 -26.19
N LEU A 216 50.42 -65.59 -27.32
CA LEU A 216 49.65 -66.80 -27.66
C LEU A 216 49.07 -67.67 -26.53
N GLY A 217 47.74 -67.74 -26.49
CA GLY A 217 46.99 -68.86 -25.92
C GLY A 217 45.58 -68.94 -26.50
N ARG A 218 45.42 -69.63 -27.64
CA ARG A 218 44.10 -69.91 -28.24
C ARG A 218 43.32 -70.88 -27.35
N LYS A 219 42.06 -70.60 -27.03
CA LYS A 219 41.02 -71.64 -27.04
C LYS A 219 39.62 -71.05 -27.30
N ALA A 220 38.92 -71.71 -28.20
CA ALA A 220 37.63 -71.35 -28.79
C ALA A 220 36.43 -71.60 -27.82
N PRO A 221 35.21 -71.20 -28.21
CA PRO A 221 34.12 -70.78 -27.32
C PRO A 221 33.12 -71.89 -26.97
N SER A 222 32.13 -71.53 -26.13
CA SER A 222 30.76 -72.07 -26.01
C SER A 222 30.42 -72.62 -24.63
N SER A 223 29.34 -72.14 -24.02
CA SER A 223 28.04 -72.84 -24.07
C SER A 223 27.12 -72.42 -22.92
N THR A 224 25.90 -72.09 -23.31
CA THR A 224 24.66 -71.78 -22.58
C THR A 224 24.37 -72.62 -21.33
N ARG A 225 23.79 -72.00 -20.27
CA ARG A 225 22.76 -72.66 -19.44
C ARG A 225 21.82 -71.64 -18.78
N VAL A 226 20.57 -72.06 -18.67
CA VAL A 226 19.33 -71.29 -18.50
C VAL A 226 18.70 -71.56 -17.10
N LEU A 227 18.01 -70.53 -16.54
CA LEU A 227 16.95 -70.50 -15.48
C LEU A 227 17.32 -70.83 -14.00
N PRO A 228 16.44 -70.55 -12.99
CA PRO A 228 15.29 -69.62 -12.88
C PRO A 228 15.25 -68.76 -11.57
N ARG A 229 14.19 -67.93 -11.46
CA ARG A 229 13.75 -67.14 -10.28
C ARG A 229 13.46 -68.00 -9.03
N GLN A 230 13.75 -67.47 -7.85
CA GLN A 230 13.17 -67.89 -6.57
C GLN A 230 12.99 -66.69 -5.63
N ALA A 231 11.79 -66.62 -5.05
CA ALA A 231 11.39 -65.73 -3.96
C ALA A 231 11.66 -66.41 -2.62
N ALA A 232 11.93 -65.64 -1.56
CA ALA A 232 11.84 -66.14 -0.20
C ALA A 232 11.41 -65.03 0.77
N ALA A 233 10.29 -65.29 1.43
CA ALA A 233 9.72 -64.55 2.53
C ALA A 233 10.58 -64.69 3.81
N ALA A 234 10.61 -63.65 4.63
CA ALA A 234 11.23 -63.67 5.95
C ALA A 234 10.15 -63.47 7.03
N ILE A 235 10.03 -64.45 7.94
CA ILE A 235 9.32 -64.34 9.24
C ILE A 235 10.16 -65.06 10.31
N LEU A 236 10.03 -64.56 11.54
CA LEU A 236 10.43 -65.04 12.88
C LEU A 236 11.69 -64.39 13.46
N ARG A 237 11.67 -63.85 14.68
CA ARG A 237 10.84 -64.19 15.85
C ARG A 237 10.24 -62.98 16.55
#